data_AF-A0A660VJL6-F1
#
_entry.id   AF-A0A660VJL6-F1
#
_cell.length_a   1.000
_cell.length_b   1.000
_cell.length_c   1.000
_cell.angle_alpha   90.00
_cell.angle_beta   90.00
_cell.angle_gamma   90.00
#
_symmetry.space_group_name_H-M   'P 1'
#
loop_
_entity.id
_entity.type
_entity.pdbx_description
1 polymer ?
#
loop_
_entity_poly.entity_id
_entity_poly.type
_entity_poly.pdbx_seq_one_letter_code
_entity_poly.pdbx_strand_id
1 'polypeptide(L)'
;MAEIDEQVERLLLAGVRGTEEIARSLGVSRRRVREAVKRVKERWRRLAEDKDGLVSEELAALQVMRSMLWRVAFRTESVSEQLQTFKLLLSVNERMFRITQLFEDTPNGETQQLIQQVEALLKLLAANGKAQNAD
;
A
#
# COMPACT_ATOMS: atom_id res chain seq x y z
N MET A 1 -13.65 12.02 -27.39
CA MET A 1 -12.39 11.96 -26.60
C MET A 1 -12.61 11.41 -25.20
N ALA A 2 -13.77 11.58 -24.55
CA ALA A 2 -14.05 11.01 -23.22
C ALA A 2 -14.15 9.46 -23.22
N GLU A 3 -14.71 8.87 -24.27
CA GLU A 3 -14.94 7.42 -24.37
C GLU A 3 -13.66 6.57 -24.29
N ILE A 4 -12.56 7.01 -24.91
CA ILE A 4 -11.29 6.29 -24.83
C ILE A 4 -10.63 6.44 -23.45
N ASP A 5 -10.83 7.57 -22.78
CA ASP A 5 -10.30 7.78 -21.43
C ASP A 5 -11.01 6.84 -20.45
N GLU A 6 -12.33 6.70 -20.53
CA GLU A 6 -13.11 5.77 -19.70
C GLU A 6 -12.76 4.29 -19.95
N GLN A 7 -12.57 3.90 -21.21
CA GLN A 7 -12.16 2.54 -21.56
C GLN A 7 -10.73 2.22 -21.07
N VAL A 8 -9.81 3.19 -21.21
CA VAL A 8 -8.45 3.08 -20.66
C VAL A 8 -8.49 3.02 -19.13
N GLU A 9 -9.31 3.85 -18.49
CA GLU A 9 -9.50 3.86 -17.04
C GLU A 9 -9.98 2.50 -16.52
N ARG A 10 -10.99 1.89 -17.15
CA ARG A 10 -11.48 0.55 -16.80
C ARG A 10 -10.39 -0.52 -16.92
N LEU A 11 -9.58 -0.48 -17.97
CA LEU A 11 -8.48 -1.44 -18.17
C LEU A 11 -7.36 -1.26 -17.15
N LEU A 12 -7.02 0.00 -16.80
CA LEU A 12 -6.06 0.30 -15.74
C LEU A 12 -6.57 -0.21 -14.37
N LEU A 13 -7.87 -0.01 -14.07
CA LEU A 13 -8.50 -0.51 -12.85
C LEU A 13 -8.59 -2.05 -12.81
N ALA A 14 -8.72 -2.70 -13.97
CA ALA A 14 -8.65 -4.15 -14.10
C ALA A 14 -7.21 -4.71 -14.01
N GLY A 15 -6.21 -3.85 -13.80
CA GLY A 15 -4.82 -4.25 -13.59
C GLY A 15 -3.97 -4.37 -14.86
N VAL A 16 -4.50 -3.97 -16.02
CA VAL A 16 -3.74 -3.96 -17.28
C VAL A 16 -2.79 -2.76 -17.28
N ARG A 17 -1.47 -3.01 -17.17
CA ARG A 17 -0.47 -1.95 -17.03
C ARG A 17 0.27 -1.60 -18.33
N GLY A 18 0.15 -2.43 -19.36
CA GLY A 18 0.86 -2.24 -20.62
C GLY A 18 0.13 -1.29 -21.58
N THR A 19 0.76 -0.16 -21.96
CA THR A 19 0.19 0.74 -22.98
C THR A 19 -0.06 0.01 -24.31
N GLU A 20 0.79 -0.96 -24.62
CA GLU A 20 0.69 -1.79 -25.83
C GLU A 20 -0.41 -2.85 -25.75
N GLU A 21 -0.65 -3.38 -24.56
CA GLU A 21 -1.73 -4.32 -24.30
C GLU A 21 -3.10 -3.63 -24.37
N ILE A 22 -3.21 -2.44 -23.74
CA ILE A 22 -4.39 -1.59 -23.82
C ILE A 22 -4.65 -1.13 -25.26
N ALA A 23 -3.60 -0.76 -26.01
CA ALA A 23 -3.71 -0.37 -27.42
C ALA A 23 -4.27 -1.51 -28.29
N ARG A 24 -3.80 -2.74 -28.07
CA ARG A 24 -4.33 -3.94 -28.74
C ARG A 24 -5.78 -4.21 -28.35
N SER A 25 -6.12 -4.11 -27.07
CA SER A 25 -7.48 -4.36 -26.57
C SER A 25 -8.50 -3.36 -27.08
N LEU A 26 -8.08 -2.10 -27.30
CA LEU A 26 -8.98 -1.02 -27.74
C LEU A 26 -8.96 -0.78 -29.25
N GLY A 27 -8.07 -1.45 -30.00
CA GLY A 27 -7.94 -1.25 -31.44
C GLY A 27 -7.45 0.16 -31.82
N VAL A 28 -6.64 0.80 -30.97
CA VAL A 28 -6.18 2.19 -31.14
C VAL A 28 -4.67 2.31 -31.05
N SER A 29 -4.11 3.43 -31.53
CA SER A 29 -2.67 3.62 -31.54
C SER A 29 -2.08 3.78 -30.13
N ARG A 30 -0.86 3.26 -29.92
CA ARG A 30 -0.10 3.41 -28.67
C ARG A 30 0.02 4.87 -28.21
N ARG A 31 0.17 5.80 -29.16
CA ARG A 31 0.21 7.25 -28.88
C ARG A 31 -1.10 7.73 -28.24
N ARG A 32 -2.24 7.31 -28.79
CA ARG A 32 -3.57 7.71 -28.31
C ARG A 32 -3.88 7.12 -26.94
N VAL A 33 -3.47 5.88 -26.67
CA VAL A 33 -3.54 5.29 -25.33
C VAL A 33 -2.65 6.04 -24.34
N ARG A 34 -1.40 6.37 -24.72
CA ARG A 34 -0.49 7.11 -23.84
C ARG A 34 -1.06 8.46 -23.42
N GLU A 35 -1.65 9.19 -24.37
CA GLU A 35 -2.32 10.46 -24.10
C GLU A 35 -3.55 10.29 -23.20
N ALA A 36 -4.35 9.23 -23.40
CA ALA A 36 -5.50 8.89 -22.55
C ALA A 36 -5.07 8.49 -21.13
N VAL A 37 -4.06 7.62 -20.98
CA VAL A 37 -3.47 7.24 -19.67
C VAL A 37 -3.00 8.49 -18.92
N LYS A 38 -2.33 9.43 -19.61
CA LYS A 38 -1.89 10.69 -18.99
C LYS A 38 -3.06 11.50 -18.45
N ARG A 39 -4.16 11.64 -19.22
CA ARG A 39 -5.37 12.36 -18.78
C ARG A 39 -6.12 11.63 -17.65
N VAL A 40 -6.21 10.31 -17.69
CA VAL A 40 -6.82 9.50 -16.63
C VAL A 40 -6.03 9.64 -15.34
N LYS A 41 -4.70 9.46 -15.38
CA LYS A 41 -3.83 9.66 -14.22
C LYS A 41 -3.89 11.08 -13.67
N GLU A 42 -3.94 12.10 -14.53
CA GLU A 42 -4.08 13.50 -14.11
C GLU A 42 -5.43 13.76 -13.44
N ARG A 43 -6.51 13.14 -13.91
CA ARG A 43 -7.84 13.25 -13.31
C ARG A 43 -7.89 12.55 -11.95
N TRP A 44 -7.28 11.37 -11.84
CA TRP A 44 -7.09 10.68 -10.56
C TRP A 44 -6.25 11.52 -9.59
N ARG A 45 -5.20 12.19 -10.09
CA ARG A 45 -4.40 13.11 -9.29
C ARG A 45 -5.22 14.29 -8.79
N ARG A 46 -6.06 14.92 -9.61
CA ARG A 46 -6.94 16.01 -9.13
C ARG A 46 -7.99 15.54 -8.14
N LEU A 47 -8.56 14.35 -8.35
CA LEU A 47 -9.44 13.69 -7.38
C LEU A 47 -8.71 13.32 -6.08
N ALA A 48 -7.38 13.11 -6.15
CA ALA A 48 -6.53 12.91 -5.00
C ALA A 48 -6.20 14.23 -4.29
N GLU A 49 -5.91 15.30 -5.03
CA GLU A 49 -5.67 16.65 -4.53
C GLU A 49 -6.90 17.19 -3.79
N ASP A 50 -8.13 16.91 -4.28
CA ASP A 50 -9.38 17.21 -3.56
C ASP A 50 -9.55 16.37 -2.27
N LYS A 51 -8.78 15.29 -2.11
CA LYS A 51 -8.78 14.37 -0.95
C LYS A 51 -7.50 14.45 -0.11
N ASP A 52 -6.56 15.35 -0.42
CA ASP A 52 -5.26 15.45 0.26
C ASP A 52 -5.39 15.70 1.76
N GLY A 53 -6.44 16.41 2.20
CA GLY A 53 -6.75 16.55 3.63
C GLY A 53 -7.03 15.21 4.31
N LEU A 54 -7.86 14.36 3.70
CA LEU A 54 -8.28 13.07 4.26
C LEU A 54 -7.16 12.02 4.18
N VAL A 55 -6.40 12.00 3.07
CA VAL A 55 -5.25 11.09 2.91
C VAL A 55 -4.12 11.47 3.86
N SER A 56 -3.87 12.77 4.04
CA SER A 56 -2.90 13.27 5.01
C SER A 56 -3.32 12.96 6.45
N GLU A 57 -4.59 13.17 6.80
CA GLU A 57 -5.14 12.80 8.12
C GLU A 57 -5.05 11.30 8.39
N GLU A 58 -5.39 10.46 7.40
CA GLU A 58 -5.29 9.01 7.53
C GLU A 58 -3.83 8.56 7.68
N LEU A 59 -2.90 9.08 6.89
CA LEU A 59 -1.47 8.78 7.02
C LEU A 59 -0.91 9.25 8.36
N ALA A 60 -1.30 10.44 8.84
CA ALA A 60 -0.90 10.95 10.15
C ALA A 60 -1.44 10.04 11.27
N ALA A 61 -2.71 9.64 11.21
CA ALA A 61 -3.30 8.72 12.17
C ALA A 61 -2.57 7.36 12.17
N LEU A 62 -2.27 6.81 10.99
CA LEU A 62 -1.52 5.56 10.86
C LEU A 62 -0.08 5.68 11.38
N GLN A 63 0.60 6.81 11.17
CA GLN A 63 1.93 7.06 11.75
C GLN A 63 1.90 7.10 13.28
N VAL A 64 0.87 7.69 13.87
CA VAL A 64 0.66 7.69 15.33
C VAL A 64 0.41 6.26 15.84
N MET A 65 -0.50 5.53 15.20
CA MET A 65 -0.78 4.13 15.55
C MET A 65 0.46 3.25 15.44
N ARG A 66 1.24 3.39 14.36
CA ARG A 66 2.53 2.70 14.16
C ARG A 66 3.47 2.95 15.34
N SER A 67 3.60 4.20 15.76
CA SER A 67 4.47 4.62 16.86
C SER A 67 3.98 4.15 18.23
N MET A 68 2.67 4.03 18.43
CA MET A 68 2.08 3.47 19.65
C MET A 68 2.28 1.95 19.71
N LEU A 69 1.94 1.23 18.63
CA LEU A 69 2.06 -0.22 18.53
C LEU A 69 3.51 -0.68 18.69
N TRP A 70 4.46 0.02 18.08
CA TRP A 70 5.89 -0.25 18.32
C TRP A 70 6.27 -0.15 19.80
N ARG A 71 5.81 0.89 20.50
CA ARG A 71 6.08 1.08 21.94
C ARG A 71 5.43 -0.01 22.79
N VAL A 72 4.20 -0.39 22.47
CA VAL A 72 3.48 -1.46 23.19
C VAL A 72 4.22 -2.79 22.98
N ALA A 73 4.56 -3.14 21.74
CA ALA A 73 5.22 -4.41 21.41
C ALA A 73 6.54 -4.61 22.16
N PHE A 74 7.29 -3.55 22.45
CA PHE A 74 8.55 -3.63 23.21
C PHE A 74 8.41 -3.49 24.73
N ARG A 75 7.24 -3.07 25.22
CA ARG A 75 6.95 -2.97 26.66
C ARG A 75 6.18 -4.18 27.20
N THR A 76 5.49 -4.88 26.32
CA THR A 76 4.73 -6.08 26.67
C THR A 76 5.68 -7.24 27.00
N GLU A 77 5.49 -7.83 28.18
CA GLU A 77 6.28 -8.98 28.64
C GLU A 77 5.74 -10.33 28.11
N SER A 78 4.45 -10.39 27.77
CA SER A 78 3.81 -11.58 27.21
C SER A 78 4.12 -11.75 25.73
N VAL A 79 4.77 -12.86 25.35
CA VAL A 79 5.08 -13.20 23.95
C VAL A 79 3.81 -13.27 23.09
N SER A 80 2.69 -13.74 23.66
CA SER A 80 1.41 -13.83 22.95
C SER A 80 0.84 -12.45 22.62
N GLU A 81 0.85 -11.53 23.58
CA GLU A 81 0.41 -10.15 23.37
C GLU A 81 1.36 -9.37 22.47
N GLN A 82 2.67 -9.63 22.59
CA GLN A 82 3.69 -9.06 21.71
C GLN A 82 3.48 -9.49 20.25
N LEU A 83 3.18 -10.78 20.01
CA LEU A 83 2.81 -11.31 18.69
C LEU A 83 1.56 -10.64 18.12
N GLN A 84 0.51 -10.47 18.93
CA GLN A 84 -0.71 -9.79 18.50
C GLN A 84 -0.43 -8.33 18.14
N THR A 85 0.37 -7.63 18.95
CA THR A 85 0.75 -6.23 18.70
C THR A 85 1.55 -6.09 17.41
N PHE A 86 2.50 -7.00 17.14
CA PHE A 86 3.26 -7.01 15.89
C PHE A 86 2.39 -7.30 14.65
N LYS A 87 1.35 -8.13 14.76
CA LYS A 87 0.38 -8.35 13.66
C LYS A 87 -0.42 -7.09 13.33
N LEU A 88 -0.84 -6.35 14.35
CA LEU A 88 -1.51 -5.06 14.17
C LEU A 88 -0.56 -4.03 13.53
N LEU A 89 0.70 -3.99 13.98
CA LEU A 89 1.73 -3.11 13.41
C LEU A 89 1.99 -3.43 11.93
N LEU A 90 2.05 -4.71 11.56
CA LEU A 90 2.16 -5.13 10.16
C LEU A 90 1.00 -4.60 9.32
N SER A 91 -0.23 -4.77 9.82
CA SER A 91 -1.46 -4.31 9.13
C SER A 91 -1.46 -2.79 8.91
N VAL A 92 -0.97 -2.02 9.89
CA VAL A 92 -0.81 -0.55 9.79
C VAL A 92 0.23 -0.20 8.72
N ASN A 93 1.40 -0.84 8.73
CA ASN A 93 2.44 -0.57 7.72
C ASN A 93 1.99 -0.94 6.30
N GLU A 94 1.28 -2.07 6.12
CA GLU A 94 0.71 -2.46 4.83
C GLU A 94 -0.36 -1.48 4.33
N ARG A 95 -1.16 -0.91 5.25
CA ARG A 95 -2.16 0.10 4.90
C ARG A 95 -1.47 1.41 4.50
N MET A 96 -0.47 1.86 5.25
CA MET A 96 0.36 3.02 4.89
C MET A 96 1.02 2.82 3.52
N PHE A 97 1.61 1.65 3.26
CA PHE A 97 2.23 1.33 1.98
C PHE A 97 1.23 1.38 0.83
N ARG A 98 0.03 0.81 1.01
CA ARG A 98 -1.03 0.89 0.00
C ARG A 98 -1.45 2.32 -0.30
N ILE A 99 -1.58 3.16 0.72
CA ILE A 99 -1.95 4.57 0.54
C ILE A 99 -0.83 5.32 -0.20
N THR A 100 0.43 5.17 0.19
CA THR A 100 1.55 5.86 -0.48
C THR A 100 1.74 5.38 -1.93
N GLN A 101 1.55 4.10 -2.22
CA GLN A 101 1.56 3.54 -3.58
C GLN A 101 0.49 4.11 -4.52
N LEU A 102 -0.61 4.66 -3.97
CA LEU A 102 -1.64 5.28 -4.80
C LEU A 102 -1.23 6.64 -5.34
N PHE A 103 -0.26 7.31 -4.72
CA PHE A 103 0.13 8.69 -5.04
C PHE A 103 1.60 8.83 -5.48
N GLU A 104 2.45 7.86 -5.16
CA GLU A 104 3.86 7.84 -5.56
C GLU A 104 4.10 6.85 -6.71
N ASP A 105 4.75 7.29 -7.80
CA ASP A 105 5.16 6.41 -8.92
C ASP A 105 6.33 5.46 -8.53
N THR A 106 6.91 5.63 -7.33
CA THR A 106 8.01 4.81 -6.79
C THR A 106 7.66 4.22 -5.43
N PRO A 107 8.10 2.98 -5.11
CA PRO A 107 7.84 2.40 -3.81
C PRO A 107 8.52 3.19 -2.68
N ASN A 108 7.72 3.54 -1.67
CA ASN A 108 8.22 4.06 -0.40
C ASN A 108 9.08 3.00 0.30
N GLY A 109 10.38 3.02 0.02
CA GLY A 109 11.36 2.01 0.44
C GLY A 109 11.46 1.88 1.96
N GLU A 110 11.21 2.96 2.70
CA GLU A 110 11.19 2.95 4.16
C GLU A 110 10.02 2.10 4.69
N THR A 111 8.82 2.28 4.14
CA THR A 111 7.64 1.52 4.59
C THR A 111 7.79 0.04 4.23
N GLN A 112 8.35 -0.26 3.07
CA GLN A 112 8.63 -1.64 2.65
C GLN A 112 9.68 -2.33 3.55
N GLN A 113 10.75 -1.61 3.91
CA GLN A 113 11.76 -2.12 4.83
C GLN A 113 11.17 -2.37 6.22
N LEU A 114 10.30 -1.49 6.71
CA LEU A 114 9.59 -1.66 7.98
C LEU A 114 8.67 -2.89 7.98
N ILE A 115 7.96 -3.15 6.87
CA ILE A 115 7.16 -4.38 6.71
C ILE A 115 8.04 -5.62 6.87
N GLN A 116 9.16 -5.68 6.15
CA GLN A 116 10.09 -6.81 6.21
C GLN A 116 10.66 -7.02 7.61
N GLN A 117 10.97 -5.94 8.33
CA GLN A 117 11.45 -6.01 9.71
C GLN A 117 10.39 -6.59 10.66
N VAL A 118 9.14 -6.14 10.55
CA VAL A 118 8.03 -6.65 11.39
C VAL A 118 7.75 -8.13 11.09
N GLU A 119 7.77 -8.54 9.82
CA GLU A 119 7.64 -9.94 9.43
C GLU A 119 8.75 -10.82 10.01
N ALA A 120 10.00 -10.34 10.01
CA ALA A 120 11.12 -11.05 10.60
C ALA A 120 10.93 -11.24 12.12
N LEU A 121 10.49 -10.19 12.83
CA LEU A 121 10.21 -10.25 14.27
C LEU A 121 9.06 -11.23 14.58
N LEU A 122 7.99 -11.23 13.78
CA LEU A 122 6.89 -12.18 13.92
C LEU A 122 7.36 -13.64 13.79
N LYS A 123 8.25 -13.93 12.84
CA LYS A 123 8.83 -15.27 12.66
C LYS A 123 9.65 -15.69 13.88
N LEU A 124 10.49 -14.80 14.41
CA LEU A 124 11.31 -15.07 15.60
C LEU A 124 10.45 -15.35 16.84
N LEU A 125 9.45 -14.51 17.08
CA LEU A 125 8.56 -14.67 18.23
C LEU A 125 7.70 -15.94 18.14
N ALA A 126 7.22 -16.29 16.95
CA ALA A 126 6.47 -17.53 16.73
C ALA A 126 7.35 -18.77 16.95
N ALA A 127 8.63 -18.71 16.61
CA ALA A 127 9.58 -19.79 16.90
C ALA A 127 9.83 -19.92 18.41
N ASN A 128 10.07 -18.81 19.10
CA ASN A 128 10.32 -18.79 20.55
C ASN A 128 9.09 -19.22 21.37
N GLY A 129 7.89 -18.78 20.98
CA GLY A 129 6.64 -19.19 21.63
C GLY A 129 6.32 -20.67 21.44
N LYS A 130 6.76 -21.31 20.36
CA LYS A 130 6.64 -22.78 20.19
C LYS A 130 7.61 -23.55 21.10
N ALA A 131 8.82 -23.03 21.29
CA ALA A 131 9.80 -23.65 22.18
C ALA A 131 9.35 -23.62 23.65
N GLN A 132 8.75 -22.52 24.11
CA GLN A 132 8.25 -22.39 25.49
C GLN A 132 7.03 -23.27 25.83
N ASN A 133 6.32 -23.81 24.82
CA ASN A 133 5.16 -24.70 25.03
C ASN A 133 5.52 -26.20 24.83
N ALA A 134 6.80 -26.51 24.60
CA ALA A 134 7.29 -27.87 24.35
C ALA A 134 8.12 -28.44 25.52
N ASP A 135 8.38 -27.65 26.55
CA ASP A 135 8.88 -28.04 27.87
C ASP A 135 7.72 -28.16 28.87
#